data_AF-A0A2U9PSM5-F1
#
_entry.id   AF-A0A2U9PSM5-F1
#
_cell.length_a   1.000
_cell.length_b   1.000
_cell.length_c   1.000
_cell.angle_alpha   90.00
_cell.angle_beta   90.00
_cell.angle_gamma   90.00
#
_symmetry.space_group_name_H-M   'P 1'
#
loop_
_entity.id
_entity.type
_entity.pdbx_description
1 polymer ?
#
loop_
_entity_poly.entity_id
_entity_poly.type
_entity_poly.pdbx_seq_one_letter_code
_entity_poly.pdbx_strand_id
1 'polypeptide(L)'
;MVLKCASVIVAPLARIPVTLTYAASLVAVTTVLFALGPQTQDRVVFAASTNLHNLRHGHFGTLVGSAFVTDAGPVYAWLPGLMCLLAVAELMWRSSRTLLALAVGHVGATALVAVGLVVAIDHGWVPAEVSHDIDVGVSYGAAGVLGALTAAIPRPWRPVWIGWWLGVAASVAATATGFTDIGHVVALLLGMLLSARLGRPGGWTTTRCVLMALASAFGLLLLTSSESLVLAAPAAGAVGGLAGYAVGNAFGGRQRDHL
;
A
#
# COMPACT_ATOMS: atom_id res chain seq x y z
N MET A 1 -6.37 25.55 -30.25
CA MET A 1 -5.21 25.00 -29.51
C MET A 1 -5.59 24.67 -28.06
N VAL A 2 -6.18 25.61 -27.30
CA VAL A 2 -6.66 25.40 -25.91
C VAL A 2 -7.64 24.21 -25.76
N LEU A 3 -8.65 24.05 -26.63
CA LEU A 3 -9.57 22.90 -26.56
C LEU A 3 -8.89 21.53 -26.83
N LYS A 4 -7.84 21.50 -27.67
CA LYS A 4 -7.06 20.27 -27.93
C LYS A 4 -6.19 19.92 -26.73
N CYS A 5 -5.54 20.89 -26.10
CA CYS A 5 -4.77 20.69 -24.87
C CYS A 5 -5.67 20.26 -23.69
N ALA A 6 -6.84 20.90 -23.54
CA ALA A 6 -7.82 20.50 -22.53
C ALA A 6 -8.32 19.06 -22.75
N SER A 7 -8.64 18.69 -24.00
CA SER A 7 -9.03 17.32 -24.36
C SER A 7 -7.93 16.27 -24.08
N VAL A 8 -6.67 16.61 -24.36
CA VAL A 8 -5.49 15.75 -24.11
C VAL A 8 -5.21 15.55 -22.61
N ILE A 9 -5.55 16.54 -21.76
CA ILE A 9 -5.35 16.47 -20.31
C ILE A 9 -6.57 15.85 -19.60
N VAL A 10 -7.79 16.14 -20.05
CA VAL A 10 -9.04 15.67 -19.41
C VAL A 10 -9.30 14.20 -19.69
N ALA A 11 -8.97 13.70 -20.89
CA ALA A 11 -9.24 12.31 -21.27
C ALA A 11 -8.44 11.25 -20.47
N PRO A 12 -7.17 11.50 -20.07
CA PRO A 12 -6.45 10.66 -19.11
C PRO A 12 -7.00 10.76 -17.68
N LEU A 13 -7.34 11.98 -17.22
CA LEU A 13 -7.84 12.22 -15.86
C LEU A 13 -9.20 11.55 -15.60
N ALA A 14 -10.08 11.53 -16.61
CA ALA A 14 -11.37 10.85 -16.54
C ALA A 14 -11.27 9.33 -16.33
N ARG A 15 -10.09 8.73 -16.54
CA ARG A 15 -9.86 7.28 -16.36
C ARG A 15 -9.36 6.91 -14.98
N ILE A 16 -9.02 7.90 -14.14
CA ILE A 16 -8.52 7.68 -12.78
C ILE A 16 -9.33 8.43 -11.71
N PRO A 17 -10.68 8.35 -11.73
CA PRO A 17 -11.51 9.12 -10.81
C PRO A 17 -11.24 8.78 -9.34
N VAL A 18 -11.01 7.51 -8.99
CA VAL A 18 -10.74 7.11 -7.60
C VAL A 18 -9.46 7.75 -7.11
N THR A 19 -8.41 7.72 -7.94
CA THR A 19 -7.12 8.33 -7.62
C THR A 19 -7.28 9.82 -7.32
N LEU A 20 -8.00 10.54 -8.19
CA LEU A 20 -8.21 11.99 -8.04
C LEU A 20 -9.09 12.32 -6.84
N THR A 21 -10.20 11.61 -6.65
CA THR A 21 -11.09 11.84 -5.50
C THR A 21 -10.37 11.56 -4.19
N TYR A 22 -9.60 10.48 -4.12
CA TYR A 22 -8.88 10.11 -2.91
C TYR A 22 -7.79 11.13 -2.58
N ALA A 23 -7.00 11.55 -3.58
CA ALA A 23 -6.00 12.61 -3.40
C ALA A 23 -6.63 13.94 -2.96
N ALA A 24 -7.75 14.33 -3.57
CA ALA A 24 -8.47 15.54 -3.19
C ALA A 24 -9.00 15.47 -1.75
N SER A 25 -9.55 14.32 -1.34
CA SER A 25 -9.99 14.09 0.04
C SER A 25 -8.83 14.22 1.03
N LEU A 26 -7.67 13.63 0.74
CA LEU A 26 -6.48 13.73 1.60
C LEU A 26 -6.01 15.17 1.75
N VAL A 27 -5.90 15.90 0.63
CA VAL A 27 -5.52 17.32 0.66
C VAL A 27 -6.52 18.13 1.47
N ALA A 28 -7.83 17.92 1.27
CA ALA A 28 -8.86 18.63 2.01
C ALA A 28 -8.79 18.34 3.51
N VAL A 29 -8.74 17.06 3.91
CA VAL A 29 -8.66 16.65 5.32
C VAL A 29 -7.40 17.21 5.97
N THR A 30 -6.23 17.07 5.36
CA THR A 30 -5.00 17.61 5.92
C THR A 30 -5.03 19.13 6.02
N THR A 31 -5.61 19.84 5.04
CA THR A 31 -5.74 21.30 5.09
C THR A 31 -6.63 21.74 6.25
N VAL A 32 -7.76 21.05 6.46
CA VAL A 32 -8.66 21.31 7.59
C VAL A 32 -7.95 21.05 8.92
N LEU A 33 -7.28 19.90 9.06
CA LEU A 33 -6.53 19.57 10.29
C LEU A 33 -5.45 20.62 10.60
N PHE A 34 -4.69 21.03 9.59
CA PHE A 34 -3.67 22.06 9.74
C PHE A 34 -4.28 23.40 10.18
N ALA A 35 -5.44 23.77 9.64
CA ALA A 35 -6.15 25.00 10.00
C ALA A 35 -6.72 24.98 11.43
N LEU A 36 -7.05 23.80 11.98
CA LEU A 36 -7.58 23.64 13.34
C LEU A 36 -6.51 23.73 14.43
N GLY A 37 -5.23 23.72 14.05
CA GLY A 37 -4.08 23.80 14.94
C GLY A 37 -3.71 22.46 15.61
N PRO A 38 -2.49 22.36 16.18
CA PRO A 38 -1.89 21.07 16.58
C PRO A 38 -2.71 20.30 17.63
N GLN A 39 -3.23 20.99 18.64
CA GLN A 39 -3.99 20.35 19.74
C GLN A 39 -5.29 19.69 19.26
N THR A 40 -5.98 20.34 18.31
CA THR A 40 -7.21 19.79 17.72
C THR A 40 -6.88 18.67 16.75
N GLN A 41 -5.80 18.84 15.98
CA GLN A 41 -5.30 17.81 15.07
C GLN A 41 -5.01 16.51 15.81
N ASP A 42 -4.27 16.54 16.91
CA ASP A 42 -3.92 15.34 17.69
C ASP A 42 -5.17 14.61 18.21
N ARG A 43 -6.17 15.36 18.67
CA ARG A 43 -7.46 14.80 19.11
C ARG A 43 -8.23 14.16 17.97
N VAL A 44 -8.27 14.78 16.80
CA VAL A 44 -8.96 14.23 15.63
C VAL A 44 -8.23 13.01 15.09
N VAL A 45 -6.89 13.03 15.06
CA VAL A 45 -6.06 11.87 14.69
C VAL A 45 -6.32 10.70 15.62
N PHE A 46 -6.31 10.94 16.94
CA PHE A 46 -6.61 9.90 17.92
C PHE A 46 -8.04 9.36 17.77
N ALA A 47 -9.03 10.23 17.57
CA ALA A 47 -10.44 9.81 17.38
C ALA A 47 -10.67 9.05 16.06
N ALA A 48 -9.90 9.37 15.01
CA ALA A 48 -9.97 8.70 13.72
C ALA A 48 -9.14 7.41 13.67
N SER A 49 -8.27 7.17 14.65
CA SER A 49 -7.36 6.04 14.69
C SER A 49 -8.07 4.71 14.86
N THR A 50 -7.60 3.70 14.14
CA THR A 50 -8.08 2.31 14.29
C THR A 50 -7.31 1.55 15.35
N ASN A 51 -6.85 2.25 16.39
CA ASN A 51 -6.21 1.65 17.54
C ASN A 51 -7.15 0.71 18.32
N LEU A 52 -6.57 -0.18 19.12
CA LEU A 52 -7.35 -1.16 19.87
C LEU A 52 -8.30 -0.51 20.87
N HIS A 53 -7.95 0.63 21.44
CA HIS A 53 -8.83 1.40 22.32
C HIS A 53 -10.14 1.72 21.60
N ASN A 54 -10.10 2.35 20.42
CA ASN A 54 -11.28 2.72 19.65
C ASN A 54 -12.08 1.49 19.20
N LEU A 55 -11.40 0.44 18.73
CA LEU A 55 -12.06 -0.80 18.31
C LEU A 55 -12.80 -1.49 19.47
N ARG A 56 -12.20 -1.53 20.67
CA ARG A 56 -12.82 -2.11 21.88
C ARG A 56 -14.06 -1.32 22.34
N HIS A 57 -14.10 -0.01 22.07
CA HIS A 57 -15.26 0.84 22.36
C HIS A 57 -16.31 0.85 21.23
N GLY A 58 -16.18 -0.01 20.22
CA GLY A 58 -17.16 -0.18 19.16
C GLY A 58 -17.08 0.86 18.04
N HIS A 59 -16.01 1.65 17.98
CA HIS A 59 -15.79 2.66 16.93
C HIS A 59 -15.31 2.03 15.61
N PHE A 60 -15.99 1.00 15.10
CA PHE A 60 -15.59 0.28 13.89
C PHE A 60 -15.54 1.15 12.62
N GLY A 61 -16.17 2.33 12.62
CA GLY A 61 -16.05 3.31 11.54
C GLY A 61 -14.61 3.78 11.30
N THR A 62 -13.73 3.70 12.30
CA THR A 62 -12.31 4.07 12.15
C THR A 62 -11.60 3.17 11.15
N LEU A 63 -12.02 1.91 10.97
CA LEU A 63 -11.48 0.99 9.94
C LEU A 63 -11.50 1.59 8.53
N VAL A 64 -12.45 2.47 8.22
CA VAL A 64 -12.52 3.16 6.93
C VAL A 64 -12.06 4.61 7.07
N GLY A 65 -12.48 5.30 8.13
CA GLY A 65 -12.16 6.71 8.34
C GLY A 65 -10.67 6.99 8.47
N SER A 66 -9.91 6.09 9.09
CA SER A 66 -8.47 6.23 9.31
C SER A 66 -7.67 6.32 8.00
N ALA A 67 -8.21 5.79 6.89
CA ALA A 67 -7.58 5.89 5.58
C ALA A 67 -7.45 7.33 5.07
N PHE A 68 -8.31 8.24 5.54
CA PHE A 68 -8.37 9.63 5.09
C PHE A 68 -7.65 10.60 6.01
N VAL A 69 -7.21 10.14 7.18
CA VAL A 69 -6.47 10.91 8.16
C VAL A 69 -5.02 10.45 8.13
N THR A 70 -4.08 11.39 8.21
CA THR A 70 -2.66 11.09 8.11
C THR A 70 -1.91 11.86 9.17
N ASP A 71 -1.08 11.15 9.92
CA ASP A 71 -0.06 11.66 10.83
C ASP A 71 1.34 11.63 10.18
N ALA A 72 1.45 11.02 8.99
CA ALA A 72 2.65 11.06 8.18
C ALA A 72 3.06 12.52 7.89
N GLY A 73 4.36 12.73 7.67
CA GLY A 73 4.93 14.02 7.33
C GLY A 73 4.27 14.71 6.13
N PRO A 74 4.80 15.86 5.70
CA PRO A 74 4.08 16.76 4.81
C PRO A 74 3.51 16.07 3.56
N VAL A 75 2.21 16.24 3.31
CA VAL A 75 1.46 15.54 2.25
C VAL A 75 2.12 15.65 0.88
N TYR A 76 2.71 16.80 0.57
CA TYR A 76 3.39 17.03 -0.71
C TYR A 76 4.59 16.08 -0.95
N ALA A 77 5.18 15.51 0.11
CA ALA A 77 6.34 14.64 -0.01
C ALA A 77 5.97 13.23 -0.51
N TRP A 78 4.80 12.71 -0.14
CA TRP A 78 4.40 11.33 -0.43
C TRP A 78 3.19 11.20 -1.37
N LEU A 79 2.33 12.22 -1.43
CA LEU A 79 1.11 12.19 -2.25
C LEU A 79 1.37 11.95 -3.74
N PRO A 80 2.41 12.52 -4.38
CA PRO A 80 2.70 12.23 -5.79
C PRO A 80 3.00 10.74 -6.04
N GLY A 81 3.72 10.10 -5.12
CA GLY A 81 4.02 8.66 -5.20
C GLY A 81 2.77 7.81 -5.05
N LEU A 82 1.92 8.14 -4.07
CA LEU A 82 0.62 7.49 -3.89
C LEU A 82 -0.27 7.66 -5.13
N MET A 83 -0.34 8.86 -5.70
CA MET A 83 -1.09 9.10 -6.93
C MET A 83 -0.59 8.25 -8.08
N CYS A 84 0.73 8.08 -8.24
CA CYS A 84 1.29 7.21 -9.27
C CYS A 84 0.85 5.75 -9.09
N LEU A 85 0.90 5.26 -7.84
CA LEU A 85 0.50 3.91 -7.45
C LEU A 85 -0.98 3.65 -7.73
N LEU A 86 -1.86 4.54 -7.28
CA LEU A 86 -3.31 4.38 -7.48
C LEU A 86 -3.68 4.55 -8.96
N ALA A 87 -3.06 5.50 -9.66
CA ALA A 87 -3.30 5.73 -11.07
C ALA A 87 -2.92 4.51 -11.91
N VAL A 88 -1.74 3.89 -11.67
CA VAL A 88 -1.37 2.68 -12.43
C VAL A 88 -2.33 1.54 -12.14
N ALA A 89 -2.73 1.32 -10.89
CA ALA A 89 -3.69 0.28 -10.54
C ALA A 89 -5.07 0.52 -11.19
N GLU A 90 -5.58 1.75 -11.15
CA GLU A 90 -6.86 2.12 -11.74
C GLU A 90 -6.84 2.03 -13.27
N LEU A 91 -5.71 2.38 -13.90
CA LEU A 91 -5.53 2.18 -15.35
C LEU A 91 -5.38 0.70 -15.73
N MET A 92 -4.89 -0.16 -14.83
CA MET A 92 -4.77 -1.60 -15.04
C MET A 92 -6.11 -2.33 -14.86
N TRP A 93 -6.92 -1.94 -13.87
CA TRP A 93 -8.05 -2.74 -13.39
C TRP A 93 -9.38 -2.02 -13.26
N ARG A 94 -9.42 -0.71 -13.51
CA ARG A 94 -10.56 0.19 -13.27
C ARG A 94 -10.83 0.42 -11.78
N SER A 95 -11.61 1.46 -11.51
CA SER A 95 -11.92 2.01 -10.19
C SER A 95 -12.37 0.97 -9.17
N SER A 96 -13.30 0.08 -9.51
CA SER A 96 -13.86 -0.89 -8.56
C SER A 96 -12.84 -1.87 -8.00
N ARG A 97 -11.91 -2.34 -8.84
CA ARG A 97 -10.87 -3.27 -8.44
C ARG A 97 -9.74 -2.59 -7.69
N THR A 98 -9.42 -1.34 -8.03
CA THR A 98 -8.51 -0.50 -7.24
C THR A 98 -9.08 -0.25 -5.85
N LEU A 99 -10.37 0.09 -5.74
CA LEU A 99 -11.06 0.24 -4.46
C LEU A 99 -11.07 -1.06 -3.66
N LEU A 100 -11.29 -2.21 -4.32
CA LEU A 100 -11.20 -3.50 -3.65
C LEU A 100 -9.79 -3.76 -3.09
N ALA A 101 -8.74 -3.49 -3.86
CA ALA A 101 -7.37 -3.64 -3.39
C ALA A 101 -7.03 -2.69 -2.23
N LEU A 102 -7.47 -1.43 -2.32
CA LEU A 102 -7.38 -0.46 -1.23
C LEU A 102 -8.09 -0.97 0.03
N ALA A 103 -9.35 -1.42 -0.09
CA ALA A 103 -10.16 -1.86 1.03
C ALA A 103 -9.59 -3.12 1.69
N VAL A 104 -9.17 -4.11 0.90
CA VAL A 104 -8.55 -5.35 1.41
C VAL A 104 -7.21 -5.06 2.06
N GLY A 105 -6.37 -4.22 1.44
CA GLY A 105 -5.11 -3.80 2.02
C GLY A 105 -5.29 -3.04 3.33
N HIS A 106 -6.20 -2.07 3.35
CA HIS A 106 -6.44 -1.20 4.50
C HIS A 106 -7.19 -1.91 5.62
N VAL A 107 -8.47 -2.25 5.39
CA VAL A 107 -9.34 -2.84 6.41
C VAL A 107 -8.86 -4.23 6.79
N GLY A 108 -8.43 -5.03 5.82
CA GLY A 108 -7.96 -6.40 6.05
C GLY A 108 -6.68 -6.44 6.88
N ALA A 109 -5.67 -5.61 6.55
CA ALA A 109 -4.45 -5.57 7.34
C ALA A 109 -4.72 -5.00 8.75
N THR A 110 -5.48 -3.91 8.85
CA THR A 110 -5.85 -3.31 10.14
C THR A 110 -6.53 -4.33 11.06
N ALA A 111 -7.49 -5.11 10.54
CA ALA A 111 -8.17 -6.12 11.33
C ALA A 111 -7.22 -7.25 11.79
N LEU A 112 -6.33 -7.73 10.92
CA LEU A 112 -5.38 -8.77 11.27
C LEU A 112 -4.33 -8.29 12.28
N VAL A 113 -3.83 -7.07 12.11
CA VAL A 113 -2.91 -6.43 13.05
C VAL A 113 -3.58 -6.22 14.41
N ALA A 114 -4.83 -5.75 14.43
CA ALA A 114 -5.58 -5.58 15.66
C ALA A 114 -5.76 -6.91 16.42
N VAL A 115 -6.14 -7.99 15.72
CA VAL A 115 -6.22 -9.33 16.32
C VAL A 115 -4.86 -9.77 16.85
N GLY A 116 -3.79 -9.59 16.07
CA GLY A 116 -2.42 -9.92 16.48
C GLY A 116 -1.98 -9.16 17.73
N LEU A 117 -2.28 -7.86 17.81
CA LEU A 117 -1.97 -7.04 18.98
C LEU A 117 -2.77 -7.46 20.21
N VAL A 118 -4.05 -7.82 20.08
CA VAL A 118 -4.83 -8.36 21.20
C VAL A 118 -4.16 -9.62 21.75
N VAL A 119 -3.79 -10.56 20.86
CA VAL A 119 -3.09 -11.80 21.25
C VAL A 119 -1.76 -11.49 21.92
N ALA A 120 -0.98 -10.56 21.36
CA ALA A 120 0.33 -10.19 21.88
C ALA A 120 0.24 -9.51 23.27
N ILE A 121 -0.77 -8.67 23.51
CA ILE A 121 -1.03 -8.07 24.82
C ILE A 121 -1.47 -9.15 25.81
N ASP A 122 -2.39 -10.02 25.42
CA ASP A 122 -2.94 -11.07 26.31
C ASP A 122 -1.86 -12.08 26.75
N HIS A 123 -0.86 -12.34 25.89
CA HIS A 123 0.30 -13.20 26.21
C HIS A 123 1.47 -12.43 26.84
N GLY A 124 1.34 -11.12 27.06
CA GLY A 124 2.38 -10.28 27.65
C GLY A 124 3.63 -10.08 26.77
N TRP A 125 3.51 -10.28 25.45
CA TRP A 125 4.61 -10.03 24.51
C TRP A 125 4.83 -8.55 24.24
N VAL A 126 3.76 -7.74 24.35
CA VAL A 126 3.83 -6.29 24.21
C VAL A 126 3.05 -5.60 25.35
N PRO A 127 3.44 -4.37 25.73
CA PRO A 127 2.73 -3.61 26.75
C PRO A 127 1.30 -3.26 26.33
N ALA A 128 0.39 -3.15 27.30
CA ALA A 128 -1.01 -2.82 27.04
C ALA A 128 -1.20 -1.39 26.50
N GLU A 129 -0.22 -0.51 26.73
CA GLU A 129 -0.16 0.88 26.28
C GLU A 129 -0.26 0.99 24.76
N VAL A 130 0.29 0.01 24.02
CA VAL A 130 0.22 -0.09 22.55
C VAL A 130 -1.23 -0.06 22.04
N SER A 131 -2.22 -0.40 22.89
CA SER A 131 -3.63 -0.29 22.52
C SER A 131 -4.10 1.13 22.18
N HIS A 132 -3.37 2.17 22.60
CA HIS A 132 -3.68 3.58 22.31
C HIS A 132 -2.79 4.18 21.22
N ASP A 133 -1.82 3.42 20.71
CA ASP A 133 -0.91 3.90 19.67
C ASP A 133 -1.69 4.30 18.41
N ILE A 134 -1.25 5.38 17.77
CA ILE A 134 -1.91 5.92 16.59
C ILE A 134 -1.72 4.96 15.41
N ASP A 135 -2.84 4.45 14.92
CA ASP A 135 -2.96 3.73 13.65
C ASP A 135 -3.91 4.49 12.72
N VAL A 136 -3.38 5.48 12.00
CA VAL A 136 -4.07 6.17 10.90
C VAL A 136 -3.19 6.13 9.65
N GLY A 137 -3.79 6.44 8.50
CA GLY A 137 -3.04 6.70 7.29
C GLY A 137 -3.46 5.85 6.11
N VAL A 138 -2.93 6.27 4.97
CA VAL A 138 -3.15 5.67 3.66
C VAL A 138 -2.31 4.40 3.43
N SER A 139 -1.40 4.10 4.36
CA SER A 139 -0.19 3.33 4.10
C SER A 139 -0.46 1.83 3.93
N TYR A 140 -1.36 1.24 4.73
CA TYR A 140 -1.80 -0.15 4.52
C TYR A 140 -2.57 -0.32 3.20
N GLY A 141 -3.49 0.61 2.89
CA GLY A 141 -4.18 0.62 1.60
C GLY A 141 -3.20 0.68 0.43
N ALA A 142 -2.20 1.56 0.51
CA ALA A 142 -1.14 1.69 -0.50
C ALA A 142 -0.30 0.40 -0.63
N ALA A 143 0.17 -0.17 0.47
CA ALA A 143 0.90 -1.43 0.47
C ALA A 143 0.08 -2.58 -0.16
N GLY A 144 -1.23 -2.64 0.14
CA GLY A 144 -2.14 -3.61 -0.49
C GLY A 144 -2.32 -3.40 -1.98
N VAL A 145 -2.43 -2.16 -2.45
CA VAL A 145 -2.47 -1.86 -3.90
C VAL A 145 -1.16 -2.26 -4.58
N LEU A 146 -0.01 -2.00 -3.94
CA LEU A 146 1.29 -2.43 -4.44
C LEU A 146 1.38 -3.95 -4.56
N GLY A 147 0.91 -4.69 -3.56
CA GLY A 147 0.84 -6.15 -3.61
C GLY A 147 -0.09 -6.63 -4.73
N ALA A 148 -1.24 -5.97 -4.89
CA ALA A 148 -2.21 -6.27 -5.95
C ALA A 148 -1.61 -6.10 -7.36
N LEU A 149 -0.67 -5.15 -7.54
CA LEU A 149 0.05 -4.92 -8.81
C LEU A 149 0.77 -6.16 -9.37
N THR A 150 0.99 -7.19 -8.55
CA THR A 150 1.54 -8.49 -8.96
C THR A 150 0.83 -9.11 -10.17
N ALA A 151 -0.50 -9.03 -10.25
CA ALA A 151 -1.23 -9.59 -11.38
C ALA A 151 -1.10 -8.76 -12.67
N ALA A 152 -0.61 -7.51 -12.59
CA ALA A 152 -0.33 -6.68 -13.76
C ALA A 152 0.99 -7.04 -14.44
N ILE A 153 1.94 -7.58 -13.67
CA ILE A 153 3.27 -7.95 -14.16
C ILE A 153 3.16 -9.09 -15.20
N PRO A 154 3.89 -9.03 -16.33
CA PRO A 154 3.91 -10.11 -17.32
C PRO A 154 4.34 -11.44 -16.69
N ARG A 155 3.70 -12.55 -17.07
CA ARG A 155 3.90 -13.88 -16.46
C ARG A 155 5.37 -14.29 -16.26
N PRO A 156 6.29 -14.10 -17.24
CA PRO A 156 7.69 -14.47 -17.06
C PRO A 156 8.41 -13.70 -15.94
N TRP A 157 7.98 -12.47 -15.66
CA TRP A 157 8.59 -11.57 -14.69
C TRP A 157 7.88 -11.57 -13.32
N ARG A 158 6.70 -12.21 -13.22
CA ARG A 158 5.94 -12.28 -11.96
C ARG A 158 6.73 -12.91 -10.81
N PRO A 159 7.46 -14.04 -11.00
CA PRO A 159 8.24 -14.61 -9.92
C PRO A 159 9.31 -13.66 -9.40
N VAL A 160 9.96 -12.88 -10.29
CA VAL A 160 10.95 -11.87 -9.91
C VAL A 160 10.31 -10.76 -9.09
N TRP A 161 9.15 -10.25 -9.51
CA TRP A 161 8.39 -9.23 -8.79
C TRP A 161 7.97 -9.71 -7.39
N ILE A 162 7.41 -10.92 -7.29
CA ILE A 162 6.99 -11.52 -6.02
C ILE A 162 8.21 -11.68 -5.12
N GLY A 163 9.28 -12.29 -5.64
CA GLY A 163 10.52 -12.50 -4.91
C GLY A 163 11.12 -11.20 -4.39
N TRP A 164 11.13 -10.13 -5.20
CA TRP A 164 11.60 -8.81 -4.80
C TRP A 164 10.84 -8.28 -3.59
N TRP A 165 9.51 -8.22 -3.67
CA TRP A 165 8.71 -7.65 -2.60
C TRP A 165 8.66 -8.54 -1.36
N LEU A 166 8.78 -9.86 -1.50
CA LEU A 166 8.94 -10.77 -0.36
C LEU A 166 10.29 -10.58 0.34
N GLY A 167 11.37 -10.35 -0.40
CA GLY A 167 12.68 -10.02 0.18
C GLY A 167 12.64 -8.71 0.96
N VAL A 168 12.04 -7.66 0.38
CA VAL A 168 11.80 -6.38 1.07
C VAL A 168 10.97 -6.60 2.32
N ALA A 169 9.82 -7.27 2.21
CA ALA A 169 8.92 -7.53 3.34
C ALA A 169 9.60 -8.33 4.47
N ALA A 170 10.40 -9.33 4.12
CA ALA A 170 11.16 -10.11 5.11
C ALA A 170 12.17 -9.24 5.85
N SER A 171 12.87 -8.35 5.15
CA SER A 171 13.82 -7.43 5.80
C SER A 171 13.12 -6.46 6.75
N VAL A 172 11.98 -5.90 6.33
CA VAL A 172 11.15 -5.00 7.16
C VAL A 172 10.63 -5.74 8.39
N ALA A 173 10.06 -6.93 8.22
CA ALA A 173 9.55 -7.72 9.33
C ALA A 173 10.65 -8.13 10.32
N ALA A 174 11.86 -8.44 9.84
CA ALA A 174 12.99 -8.84 10.69
C ALA A 174 13.54 -7.69 11.54
N THR A 175 13.32 -6.44 11.13
CA THR A 175 13.79 -5.23 11.83
C THR A 175 12.63 -4.36 12.31
N ALA A 176 11.41 -4.89 12.32
CA ALA A 176 10.22 -4.16 12.69
C ALA A 176 10.34 -3.64 14.12
N THR A 177 10.09 -2.34 14.31
CA THR A 177 10.13 -1.69 15.63
C THR A 177 8.74 -1.41 16.16
N GLY A 178 7.72 -1.47 15.31
CA GLY A 178 6.32 -1.32 15.68
C GLY A 178 5.40 -2.24 14.87
N PHE A 179 4.15 -2.32 15.31
CA PHE A 179 3.13 -3.11 14.62
C PHE A 179 2.82 -2.57 13.22
N THR A 180 3.10 -1.28 12.96
CA THR A 180 2.86 -0.64 11.67
C THR A 180 3.69 -1.25 10.55
N ASP A 181 4.95 -1.58 10.82
CA ASP A 181 5.83 -2.26 9.85
C ASP A 181 5.25 -3.64 9.47
N ILE A 182 4.76 -4.38 10.46
CA ILE A 182 4.09 -5.67 10.26
C ILE A 182 2.77 -5.48 9.51
N GLY A 183 2.02 -4.42 9.80
CA GLY A 183 0.82 -4.06 9.07
C GLY A 183 1.06 -3.80 7.59
N HIS A 184 2.15 -3.11 7.23
CA HIS A 184 2.53 -2.95 5.82
C HIS A 184 2.85 -4.27 5.14
N VAL A 185 3.58 -5.16 5.82
CA VAL A 185 3.90 -6.50 5.31
C VAL A 185 2.62 -7.30 5.09
N VAL A 186 1.73 -7.33 6.07
CA VAL A 186 0.43 -8.02 5.97
C VAL A 186 -0.39 -7.44 4.81
N ALA A 187 -0.50 -6.11 4.70
CA ALA A 187 -1.23 -5.45 3.63
C ALA A 187 -0.68 -5.82 2.25
N LEU A 188 0.63 -5.78 2.07
CA LEU A 188 1.32 -6.17 0.84
C LEU A 188 0.98 -7.63 0.46
N LEU A 189 1.06 -8.55 1.41
CA LEU A 189 0.74 -9.97 1.20
C LEU A 189 -0.74 -10.18 0.85
N LEU A 190 -1.66 -9.51 1.55
CA LEU A 190 -3.09 -9.55 1.22
C LEU A 190 -3.35 -9.05 -0.22
N GLY A 191 -2.68 -7.97 -0.61
CA GLY A 191 -2.69 -7.46 -1.98
C GLY A 191 -2.23 -8.50 -2.99
N MET A 192 -1.10 -9.16 -2.74
CA MET A 192 -0.58 -10.22 -3.60
C MET A 192 -1.54 -11.39 -3.72
N LEU A 193 -2.15 -11.83 -2.61
CA LEU A 193 -3.15 -12.90 -2.60
C LEU A 193 -4.41 -12.50 -3.38
N LEU A 194 -4.89 -11.27 -3.18
CA LEU A 194 -6.03 -10.71 -3.91
C LEU A 194 -5.76 -10.61 -5.40
N SER A 195 -4.50 -10.36 -5.81
CA SER A 195 -4.12 -10.15 -7.21
C SER A 195 -4.59 -11.29 -8.13
N ALA A 196 -4.61 -12.53 -7.64
CA ALA A 196 -5.10 -13.70 -8.36
C ALA A 196 -6.58 -13.60 -8.78
N ARG A 197 -7.37 -12.72 -8.14
CA ARG A 197 -8.80 -12.53 -8.37
C ARG A 197 -9.14 -11.25 -9.13
N LEU A 198 -8.17 -10.37 -9.41
CA LEU A 198 -8.41 -9.09 -10.09
C LEU A 198 -8.65 -9.20 -11.61
N GLY A 199 -8.51 -10.40 -12.17
CA GLY A 199 -8.73 -10.66 -13.59
C GLY A 199 -7.60 -10.10 -14.49
N ARG A 200 -7.90 -9.95 -15.78
CA ARG A 200 -6.89 -9.53 -16.76
C ARG A 200 -6.61 -8.01 -16.63
N PRO A 201 -5.34 -7.61 -16.46
CA PRO A 201 -4.95 -6.20 -16.45
C PRO A 201 -5.05 -5.60 -17.86
N GLY A 202 -5.15 -4.27 -17.94
CA GLY A 202 -4.95 -3.53 -19.18
C GLY A 202 -3.53 -3.70 -19.74
N GLY A 203 -3.35 -3.45 -21.04
CA GLY A 203 -2.04 -3.59 -21.70
C GLY A 203 -0.98 -2.61 -21.19
N TRP A 204 0.30 -2.94 -21.35
CA TRP A 204 1.38 -2.03 -20.97
C TRP A 204 1.53 -0.88 -21.99
N THR A 205 1.77 0.33 -21.48
CA THR A 205 2.11 1.53 -22.26
C THR A 205 3.26 2.25 -21.55
N THR A 206 3.97 3.13 -22.26
CA THR A 206 5.05 3.93 -21.66
C THR A 206 4.62 4.64 -20.38
N THR A 207 3.43 5.26 -20.38
CA THR A 207 2.86 5.91 -19.19
C THR A 207 2.69 4.94 -18.03
N ARG A 208 2.14 3.75 -18.28
CA ARG A 208 1.93 2.73 -17.24
C ARG A 208 3.26 2.20 -16.70
N CYS A 209 4.29 2.08 -17.54
CA CYS A 209 5.63 1.72 -17.11
C CYS A 209 6.24 2.80 -16.19
N VAL A 210 6.15 4.08 -16.57
CA VAL A 210 6.65 5.19 -15.75
C VAL A 210 5.92 5.25 -14.41
N LEU A 211 4.59 5.17 -14.42
CA LEU A 211 3.79 5.14 -13.19
C LEU A 211 4.16 3.95 -12.31
N MET A 212 4.35 2.75 -12.89
CA MET A 212 4.79 1.56 -12.15
C MET A 212 6.16 1.74 -11.52
N ALA A 213 7.12 2.37 -12.22
CA ALA A 213 8.45 2.62 -11.68
C ALA A 213 8.40 3.59 -10.49
N LEU A 214 7.67 4.71 -10.64
CA LEU A 214 7.45 5.67 -9.56
C LEU A 214 6.69 5.07 -8.38
N ALA A 215 5.66 4.26 -8.67
CA ALA A 215 4.90 3.52 -7.66
C ALA A 215 5.76 2.50 -6.90
N SER A 216 6.70 1.84 -7.58
CA SER A 216 7.62 0.89 -6.95
C SER A 216 8.64 1.61 -6.07
N ALA A 217 9.18 2.75 -6.52
CA ALA A 217 10.06 3.59 -5.70
C ALA A 217 9.32 4.13 -4.46
N PHE A 218 8.10 4.64 -4.64
CA PHE A 218 7.24 5.05 -3.53
C PHE A 218 6.94 3.88 -2.59
N GLY A 219 6.61 2.71 -3.12
CA GLY A 219 6.35 1.50 -2.34
C GLY A 219 7.55 1.07 -1.51
N LEU A 220 8.77 1.18 -2.05
CA LEU A 220 9.98 0.91 -1.29
C LEU A 220 10.12 1.89 -0.12
N LEU A 221 10.03 3.21 -0.39
CA LEU A 221 10.11 4.24 0.65
C LEU A 221 9.01 4.11 1.71
N LEU A 222 7.81 3.71 1.30
CA LEU A 222 6.67 3.46 2.18
C LEU A 222 6.94 2.32 3.17
N LEU A 223 7.60 1.25 2.71
CA LEU A 223 7.89 0.07 3.53
C LEU A 223 9.14 0.23 4.40
N THR A 224 10.05 1.13 4.03
CA THR A 224 11.30 1.34 4.77
C THR A 224 11.14 2.49 5.76
N SER A 225 10.84 2.16 7.01
CA SER A 225 10.62 3.13 8.09
C SER A 225 11.91 3.75 8.65
N SER A 226 13.10 3.24 8.28
CA SER A 226 14.40 3.74 8.75
C SER A 226 15.43 3.90 7.62
N GLU A 227 16.40 4.80 7.82
CA GLU A 227 17.46 5.06 6.83
C GLU A 227 18.29 3.82 6.49
N SER A 228 18.53 2.94 7.47
CA SER A 228 19.25 1.68 7.25
C SER A 228 18.46 0.71 6.39
N LEU A 229 17.13 0.66 6.57
CA LEU A 229 16.23 -0.16 5.73
C LEU A 229 16.17 0.35 4.29
N VAL A 230 16.30 1.65 4.05
CA VAL A 230 16.35 2.22 2.68
C VAL A 230 17.49 1.60 1.86
N LEU A 231 18.59 1.20 2.49
CA LEU A 231 19.72 0.54 1.83
C LEU A 231 19.65 -1.00 1.88
N ALA A 232 19.24 -1.56 3.02
CA ALA A 232 19.20 -3.01 3.21
C ALA A 232 18.04 -3.69 2.47
N ALA A 233 16.86 -3.07 2.44
CA ALA A 233 15.67 -3.65 1.83
C ALA A 233 15.79 -3.87 0.32
N PRO A 234 16.39 -2.94 -0.48
CA PRO A 234 16.69 -3.21 -1.88
C PRO A 234 17.63 -4.39 -2.10
N ALA A 235 18.62 -4.59 -1.22
CA ALA A 235 19.52 -5.74 -1.31
C ALA A 235 18.78 -7.06 -1.05
N ALA A 236 17.96 -7.10 0.01
CA ALA A 236 17.10 -8.24 0.29
C ALA A 236 16.10 -8.50 -0.85
N GLY A 237 15.52 -7.43 -1.42
CA GLY A 237 14.68 -7.50 -2.60
C GLY A 237 15.42 -8.04 -3.82
N ALA A 238 16.65 -7.63 -4.08
CA ALA A 238 17.45 -8.15 -5.18
C ALA A 238 17.70 -9.67 -5.03
N VAL A 239 18.07 -10.11 -3.81
CA VAL A 239 18.23 -11.54 -3.50
C VAL A 239 16.92 -12.30 -3.73
N GLY A 240 15.80 -11.78 -3.20
CA GLY A 240 14.49 -12.38 -3.39
C GLY A 240 14.07 -12.44 -4.85
N GLY A 241 14.35 -11.38 -5.63
CA GLY A 241 14.08 -11.32 -7.06
C GLY A 241 14.89 -12.33 -7.87
N LEU A 242 16.18 -12.51 -7.54
CA LEU A 242 17.03 -13.55 -8.13
C LEU A 242 16.53 -14.96 -7.79
N ALA A 243 16.12 -15.20 -6.54
CA ALA A 243 15.50 -16.46 -6.16
C ALA A 243 14.20 -16.71 -6.93
N GLY A 244 13.35 -15.68 -7.06
CA GLY A 244 12.14 -15.71 -7.86
C GLY A 244 12.42 -16.03 -9.34
N TYR A 245 13.45 -15.43 -9.93
CA TYR A 245 13.90 -15.73 -11.29
C TYR A 245 14.31 -17.20 -11.46
N ALA A 246 15.13 -17.72 -10.52
CA ALA A 246 15.57 -19.11 -10.53
C ALA A 246 14.40 -20.09 -10.45
N VAL A 247 13.45 -19.84 -9.53
CA VAL A 247 12.21 -20.62 -9.41
C VAL A 247 11.40 -20.56 -10.71
N GLY A 248 11.18 -19.36 -11.26
CA GLY A 248 10.44 -19.16 -12.50
C GLY A 248 10.99 -19.97 -13.67
N ASN A 249 12.33 -20.03 -13.81
CA ASN A 249 12.99 -20.83 -14.84
C ASN A 249 12.92 -22.33 -14.59
N ALA A 250 13.08 -22.78 -13.34
CA ALA A 250 13.03 -24.20 -12.98
C ALA A 250 11.64 -24.84 -13.18
N PHE A 251 10.57 -24.05 -13.09
CA PHE A 251 9.20 -24.51 -13.35
C PHE A 251 8.73 -24.19 -14.78
N GLY A 252 9.20 -23.10 -15.39
CA GLY A 252 8.87 -22.73 -16.77
C GLY A 252 9.57 -23.57 -17.84
N GLY A 253 10.80 -24.04 -17.56
CA GLY A 253 11.54 -24.95 -18.44
C GLY A 253 10.85 -26.32 -18.59
N ARG A 254 10.37 -26.89 -17.47
CA ARG A 254 9.65 -28.18 -17.45
C ARG A 254 8.37 -28.21 -18.29
N GLN A 255 7.76 -27.06 -18.56
CA GLN A 255 6.52 -26.99 -19.35
C GLN A 255 6.78 -26.93 -20.86
N ARG A 256 8.02 -26.66 -21.29
CA ARG A 256 8.44 -26.67 -22.71
C ARG A 256 8.93 -28.05 -23.16
N ASP A 257 9.39 -28.90 -22.25
CA ASP A 257 9.90 -30.24 -22.57
C ASP A 257 8.79 -31.30 -22.76
N HIS A 258 7.51 -30.92 -22.62
CA HIS A 258 6.34 -31.78 -22.76
C HIS A 258 5.39 -31.37 -23.90
N LEU A 259 5.83 -30.48 -24.79
CA LEU A 259 5.15 -30.09 -26.04
C LEU A 259 6.05 -30.39 -27.23
#